data_AF-A0A1A9VZ40-F1
#
_entry.id   AF-A0A1A9VZ40-F1
#
_cell.length_a   1.000
_cell.length_b   1.000
_cell.length_c   1.000
_cell.angle_alpha   90.00
_cell.angle_beta   90.00
_cell.angle_gamma   90.00
#
_symmetry.space_group_name_H-M   'P 1'
#
loop_
_entity.id
_entity.type
_entity.pdbx_description
1 polymer ?
#
loop_
_entity_poly.entity_id
_entity_poly.type
_entity_poly.pdbx_seq_one_letter_code
_entity_poly.pdbx_strand_id
1 'polypeptide(L)'
;MQDKCNPSKFTMRDKYSMKSVKNYFVAAIIVALSATASLYLFRSLPHRDAYKDFYANYDPRPSFKRVLDSVYIQSFSSDKESGEKKK
;
A
#
# COMPACT_ATOMS: atom_id res chain seq x y z
N MET A 1 58.42 -0.59 38.22
CA MET A 1 57.44 -1.30 39.05
C MET A 1 56.18 -1.48 38.23
N GLN A 2 55.77 -2.75 37.99
CA GLN A 2 54.41 -3.27 37.75
C GLN A 2 53.50 -2.51 36.75
N ASP A 3 52.92 -3.02 35.66
CA ASP A 3 52.67 -4.39 35.17
C ASP A 3 52.44 -4.33 33.64
N LYS A 4 53.30 -4.99 32.86
CA LYS A 4 53.12 -5.21 31.42
C LYS A 4 52.73 -6.67 31.15
N CYS A 5 51.64 -7.19 31.71
CA CYS A 5 51.07 -8.46 31.23
C CYS A 5 49.68 -8.72 31.82
N ASN A 6 48.64 -8.04 31.32
CA ASN A 6 47.27 -8.52 31.49
C ASN A 6 46.77 -8.93 30.10
N PRO A 7 46.63 -10.23 29.77
CA PRO A 7 46.03 -10.62 28.51
C PRO A 7 44.61 -10.04 28.45
N SER A 8 44.19 -9.50 27.30
CA SER A 8 42.84 -8.93 27.15
C SER A 8 41.83 -10.01 27.53
N LYS A 9 41.16 -9.84 28.67
CA LYS A 9 40.15 -10.80 29.13
C LYS A 9 39.01 -10.80 28.12
N PHE A 10 38.90 -11.87 27.34
CA PHE A 10 37.73 -12.08 26.51
C PHE A 10 36.49 -12.13 27.40
N THR A 11 35.49 -11.32 27.07
CA THR A 11 34.23 -11.24 27.81
C THR A 11 33.44 -12.55 27.71
N MET A 12 33.74 -13.57 28.50
CA MET A 12 33.11 -14.91 28.37
C MET A 12 31.61 -14.95 28.73
N ARG A 13 31.06 -13.97 29.46
CA ARG A 13 29.65 -13.93 29.86
C ARG A 13 28.80 -13.09 28.89
N ASP A 14 27.54 -13.49 28.70
CA ASP A 14 26.48 -12.78 27.98
C ASP A 14 26.65 -12.50 26.46
N LYS A 15 27.64 -13.11 25.80
CA LYS A 15 27.78 -12.96 24.33
C LYS A 15 26.55 -13.47 23.57
N TYR A 16 25.92 -14.55 24.05
CA TYR A 16 24.75 -15.14 23.39
C TYR A 16 23.49 -14.32 23.64
N SER A 17 23.27 -13.81 24.86
CA SER A 17 22.08 -13.00 25.18
C SER A 17 22.13 -11.65 24.45
N MET A 18 23.27 -10.96 24.42
CA MET A 18 23.41 -9.69 23.66
C MET A 18 23.25 -9.90 22.16
N LYS A 19 23.74 -11.01 21.59
CA LYS A 19 23.54 -11.34 20.17
C LYS A 19 22.07 -11.64 19.87
N SER A 20 21.40 -12.41 20.72
CA SER A 20 19.97 -12.73 20.57
C SER A 20 19.12 -11.47 20.66
N VAL A 21 19.37 -10.57 21.62
CA VAL A 21 18.64 -9.30 21.74
C VAL A 21 18.84 -8.42 20.51
N LYS A 22 20.08 -8.29 20.02
CA LYS A 22 20.37 -7.53 18.79
C LYS A 22 19.67 -8.14 17.57
N ASN A 23 19.72 -9.45 17.41
CA ASN A 23 19.08 -10.13 16.30
C ASN A 23 17.56 -10.01 16.38
N TYR A 24 16.97 -10.12 17.56
CA TYR A 24 15.53 -9.97 17.75
C TYR A 24 15.09 -8.53 17.46
N PHE A 25 15.85 -7.54 17.91
CA PHE A 25 15.56 -6.14 17.63
C PHE A 25 15.63 -5.84 16.13
N VAL A 26 16.71 -6.27 15.45
CA VAL A 26 16.88 -6.04 14.02
C VAL A 26 15.83 -6.81 13.21
N ALA A 27 15.66 -8.11 13.49
CA ALA A 27 14.75 -8.95 12.73
C ALA A 27 13.28 -8.61 12.99
N ALA A 28 12.89 -8.35 14.24
CA ALA A 28 11.48 -8.08 14.55
C ALA A 28 11.11 -6.63 14.23
N ILE A 29 11.90 -5.66 14.68
CA ILE A 29 11.47 -4.26 14.63
C ILE A 29 11.81 -3.62 13.29
N ILE A 30 13.06 -3.76 12.83
CA ILE A 30 13.49 -3.10 11.59
C ILE A 30 12.82 -3.74 10.38
N VAL A 31 12.72 -5.07 10.34
CA VAL A 31 12.05 -5.75 9.22
C VAL A 31 10.54 -5.50 9.23
N ALA A 32 9.87 -5.55 10.38
CA ALA A 32 8.43 -5.27 10.42
C ALA A 32 8.09 -3.82 10.04
N LEU A 33 8.88 -2.85 10.53
CA LEU A 33 8.69 -1.45 10.16
C LEU A 33 8.97 -1.22 8.67
N SER A 34 10.04 -1.80 8.13
CA SER A 34 10.37 -1.64 6.71
C SER A 34 9.38 -2.36 5.78
N ALA A 35 8.86 -3.52 6.16
CA ALA A 35 7.80 -4.21 5.43
C ALA A 35 6.50 -3.41 5.43
N THR A 36 6.12 -2.83 6.56
CA THR A 36 4.90 -2.01 6.65
C THR A 36 5.06 -0.71 5.87
N ALA A 37 6.22 -0.06 5.97
CA ALA A 37 6.54 1.15 5.22
C ALA A 37 6.54 0.89 3.70
N SER A 38 7.13 -0.22 3.25
CA SER A 38 7.14 -0.56 1.82
C SER A 38 5.73 -0.83 1.29
N LEU A 39 4.90 -1.57 2.03
CA LEU A 39 3.49 -1.76 1.66
C LEU A 39 2.73 -0.44 1.56
N TYR A 40 2.96 0.50 2.48
CA TYR A 40 2.31 1.81 2.40
C TYR A 40 2.77 2.60 1.17
N LEU A 41 4.09 2.68 0.96
CA LEU A 41 4.65 3.46 -0.15
C LEU A 41 4.27 2.89 -1.52
N PHE A 42 4.29 1.57 -1.69
CA PHE A 42 4.10 0.94 -3.01
C PHE A 42 2.66 0.50 -3.28
N ARG A 43 1.80 0.40 -2.27
CA ARG A 43 0.40 -0.03 -2.47
C ARG A 43 -0.61 1.06 -2.17
N SER A 44 -0.55 1.70 -1.00
CA SER A 44 -1.60 2.67 -0.62
C SER A 44 -1.39 4.05 -1.24
N LEU A 45 -0.14 4.54 -1.34
CA LEU A 45 0.14 5.83 -1.97
C LEU A 45 -0.27 5.87 -3.46
N PRO A 46 0.22 4.98 -4.34
CA PRO A 46 -0.14 5.05 -5.76
C PRO A 46 -1.63 4.84 -5.98
N HIS A 47 -2.30 4.01 -5.16
CA HIS A 47 -3.75 3.87 -5.23
C HIS A 47 -4.48 5.16 -4.86
N ARG A 48 -4.03 5.86 -3.81
CA ARG A 48 -4.62 7.13 -3.39
C ARG A 48 -4.41 8.22 -4.44
N ASP A 49 -3.21 8.29 -5.02
CA ASP A 49 -2.88 9.26 -6.05
C ASP A 49 -3.66 8.97 -7.35
N ALA A 50 -3.76 7.71 -7.77
CA ALA A 50 -4.58 7.32 -8.92
C ALA A 50 -6.07 7.68 -8.72
N TYR A 51 -6.62 7.46 -7.52
CA TYR A 51 -8.00 7.85 -7.21
C TYR A 51 -8.17 9.37 -7.26
N LYS A 52 -7.23 10.12 -6.68
CA LYS A 52 -7.23 11.58 -6.72
C LYS A 52 -7.17 12.10 -8.16
N ASP A 53 -6.29 11.55 -8.98
CA ASP A 53 -6.12 11.94 -10.38
C ASP A 53 -7.35 11.60 -11.22
N PHE A 54 -7.99 10.45 -10.96
CA PHE A 54 -9.24 10.09 -11.62
C PHE A 54 -10.33 11.14 -11.36
N TYR A 55 -10.53 11.54 -10.10
CA TYR A 55 -11.59 12.50 -9.73
C TYR A 55 -11.23 13.96 -9.92
N ALA A 56 -9.96 14.30 -10.19
CA ALA A 56 -9.52 15.68 -10.35
C ALA A 56 -10.29 16.43 -11.46
N ASN A 57 -10.65 15.73 -12.54
CA ASN A 57 -11.39 16.29 -13.68
C ASN A 57 -12.57 15.41 -14.11
N TYR A 58 -13.07 14.56 -13.20
CA TYR A 58 -14.14 13.62 -13.55
C TYR A 58 -15.48 14.33 -13.70
N ASP A 59 -16.06 14.28 -14.91
CA ASP A 59 -17.44 14.69 -15.15
C ASP A 59 -18.36 13.44 -15.21
N PRO A 60 -19.34 13.32 -14.29
CA PRO A 60 -20.24 12.18 -14.24
C PRO A 60 -21.22 12.09 -15.42
N ARG A 61 -21.55 13.20 -16.09
CA ARG A 61 -22.54 13.21 -17.19
C ARG A 61 -22.07 12.48 -18.46
N PRO A 62 -20.88 12.79 -19.03
CA PRO A 62 -20.38 12.10 -20.21
C PRO A 62 -19.94 10.67 -19.91
N SER A 63 -19.44 10.40 -18.70
CA SER A 63 -19.11 9.04 -18.28
C SER A 63 -20.37 8.17 -18.21
N PHE A 64 -21.45 8.68 -17.63
CA PHE A 64 -22.73 7.97 -17.57
C PHE A 64 -23.34 7.77 -18.95
N LYS A 65 -23.29 8.77 -19.84
CA LYS A 65 -23.73 8.61 -21.24
C LYS A 65 -23.01 7.46 -21.94
N ARG A 66 -21.68 7.34 -21.76
CA ARG A 66 -20.90 6.22 -22.31
C ARG A 66 -21.38 4.87 -21.77
N VAL A 67 -21.73 4.81 -20.48
CA VAL A 67 -22.24 3.58 -19.84
C VAL A 67 -23.68 3.26 -20.26
N LEU A 68 -24.48 4.25 -20.67
CA LEU A 68 -25.79 4.02 -21.29
C LEU A 68 -25.68 3.54 -22.74
N ASP A 69 -24.73 4.08 -23.49
CA ASP A 69 -24.47 3.69 -24.87
C ASP A 69 -23.87 2.27 -24.94
N SER A 70 -23.10 1.88 -23.94
CA SER A 70 -22.73 0.48 -23.71
C SER A 70 -23.92 -0.22 -23.05
N VAL A 71 -24.44 -1.33 -23.59
CA VAL A 71 -25.67 -1.99 -23.10
C VAL A 71 -25.47 -2.70 -21.73
N TYR A 72 -24.94 -1.99 -20.73
CA TYR A 72 -24.59 -2.49 -19.40
C TYR A 72 -25.65 -2.19 -18.35
N ILE A 73 -26.46 -1.13 -18.52
CA ILE A 73 -27.45 -0.73 -17.50
C ILE A 73 -28.85 -1.24 -17.89
N GLN A 74 -29.26 -2.36 -17.30
CA GLN A 74 -30.59 -2.94 -17.50
C GLN A 74 -31.72 -2.04 -16.95
N SER A 75 -31.47 -1.32 -15.85
CA SER A 75 -32.44 -0.39 -15.24
C SER A 75 -32.70 0.86 -16.08
N PHE A 76 -31.82 1.15 -17.04
CA PHE A 76 -31.94 2.22 -18.01
C PHE A 76 -32.08 1.67 -19.43
N SER A 77 -32.50 0.40 -19.55
CA SER A 77 -32.99 -0.18 -20.81
C SER A 77 -34.15 0.69 -21.24
N SER A 78 -33.85 1.67 -22.08
CA SER A 78 -34.86 2.48 -22.66
C SER A 78 -35.71 1.53 -23.49
N ASP A 79 -36.95 1.33 -23.06
CA ASP A 79 -38.07 1.08 -23.96
C ASP A 79 -38.12 2.25 -24.96
N LYS A 80 -37.14 2.32 -25.86
CA LYS A 80 -37.14 3.15 -27.06
C LYS A 80 -37.94 2.41 -28.12
N GLU A 81 -39.17 2.06 -27.77
CA GLU A 81 -40.21 1.69 -28.72
C GLU A 81 -41.60 2.03 -28.17
N SER A 82 -41.76 3.25 -27.64
CA SER A 82 -43.10 3.86 -27.59
C SER A 82 -42.99 5.36 -27.80
N GLY A 83 -43.41 5.84 -28.98
CA GLY A 83 -43.54 7.27 -29.19
C GLY A 83 -43.35 7.84 -30.60
N GLU A 84 -43.31 7.06 -31.67
CA GLU A 84 -43.47 7.63 -33.02
C GLU A 84 -44.97 7.77 -33.34
N LYS A 85 -45.62 8.79 -32.77
CA LYS A 85 -46.91 9.27 -33.31
C LYS A 85 -46.62 10.24 -34.45
N LYS A 86 -46.52 9.72 -35.67
CA LYS A 86 -46.68 10.50 -36.90
C LYS A 86 -48.05 11.16 -36.89
N LYS A 87 -48.08 12.47 -37.13
CA LYS A 87 -49.25 13.25 -37.49
C LYS A 87 -49.03 13.78 -38.90
#